data_AF-A0A539D944-F1
#
_entry.id   AF-A0A539D944-F1
#
_cell.length_a   1.000
_cell.length_b   1.000
_cell.length_c   1.000
_cell.angle_alpha   90.00
_cell.angle_beta   90.00
_cell.angle_gamma   90.00
#
_symmetry.space_group_name_H-M   'P 1'
#
loop_
_entity.id
_entity.type
_entity.pdbx_description
1 polymer ?
#
loop_
_entity_poly.entity_id
_entity_poly.type
_entity_poly.pdbx_seq_one_letter_code
_entity_poly.pdbx_strand_id
1 'polypeptide(L)'
;MRRLAVLILAGLAGPVMALPQSVREPEGLRIYSPGQFGEVAETPSRIAGSREEMNRGRNTAIGPSVQEQAADAVARAGLACAVAEAAIIGRTRDGGPLIEIDCVEGGGVIIADSDPLQVTDCLDLAPDTGQAGRRQRIVSACRLPGNAGLAERARSGRD
;
A
#
# COMPACT_ATOMS: atom_id res chain seq x y z
N MET A 1 8.52 -53.76 41.12
CA MET A 1 8.09 -55.17 40.99
C MET A 1 6.62 -55.21 40.60
N ARG A 2 6.28 -56.17 39.73
CA ARG A 2 4.96 -56.76 39.44
C ARG A 2 4.10 -56.17 38.30
N ARG A 3 3.74 -57.13 37.44
CA ARG A 3 3.16 -57.13 36.10
C ARG A 3 1.61 -57.24 36.14
N LEU A 4 1.02 -57.16 34.93
CA LEU A 4 -0.21 -57.84 34.44
C LEU A 4 -1.56 -57.20 34.84
N ALA A 5 -2.62 -57.19 34.02
CA ALA A 5 -2.95 -57.95 32.81
C ALA A 5 -3.93 -57.18 31.89
N VAL A 6 -3.83 -57.43 30.59
CA VAL A 6 -4.81 -57.07 29.56
C VAL A 6 -5.87 -58.18 29.50
N LEU A 7 -7.16 -57.80 29.44
CA LEU A 7 -8.28 -58.71 29.23
C LEU A 7 -9.03 -58.29 27.95
N ILE A 8 -9.08 -59.23 27.01
CA ILE A 8 -9.75 -59.16 25.71
C ILE A 8 -11.22 -59.53 25.90
N LEU A 9 -12.15 -58.73 25.36
CA LEU A 9 -13.55 -59.13 25.18
C LEU A 9 -13.88 -59.18 23.69
N ALA A 10 -14.34 -60.34 23.23
CA ALA A 10 -14.80 -60.61 21.88
C ALA A 10 -16.26 -60.17 21.68
N GLY A 11 -16.58 -59.54 20.55
CA GLY A 11 -17.93 -59.22 20.12
C GLY A 11 -18.22 -59.79 18.73
N LEU A 12 -19.24 -60.64 18.64
CA LEU A 12 -19.74 -61.27 17.41
C LEU A 12 -20.67 -60.31 16.67
N ALA A 13 -20.42 -60.02 15.39
CA ALA A 13 -21.31 -59.25 14.52
C ALA A 13 -21.82 -60.15 13.37
N GLY A 14 -23.15 -60.19 13.20
CA GLY A 14 -23.84 -60.97 12.16
C GLY A 14 -23.81 -60.32 10.76
N PRO A 15 -24.32 -61.01 9.72
CA PRO A 15 -24.19 -60.56 8.34
C PRO A 15 -25.28 -59.55 7.94
N VAL A 16 -24.88 -58.47 7.28
CA VAL A 16 -25.76 -57.48 6.64
C VAL A 16 -25.90 -57.83 5.16
N MET A 17 -27.14 -57.91 4.65
CA MET A 17 -27.43 -58.16 3.24
C MET A 17 -27.19 -56.89 2.40
N ALA A 18 -26.49 -57.03 1.28
CA ALA A 18 -26.23 -55.97 0.30
C ALA A 18 -27.29 -55.94 -0.81
N LEU A 19 -27.82 -54.75 -1.12
CA LEU A 19 -28.65 -54.48 -2.30
C LEU A 19 -27.76 -53.93 -3.44
N PRO A 20 -28.05 -54.24 -4.72
CA PRO A 20 -27.24 -53.77 -5.85
C PRO A 20 -27.50 -52.29 -6.14
N GLN A 21 -26.42 -51.52 -6.27
CA GLN A 21 -26.44 -50.11 -6.62
C GLN A 21 -26.35 -49.98 -8.14
N SER A 22 -27.32 -49.31 -8.76
CA SER A 22 -27.34 -49.05 -10.20
C SER A 22 -26.25 -48.05 -10.59
N VAL A 23 -25.36 -48.47 -11.48
CA VAL A 23 -24.32 -47.63 -12.09
C VAL A 23 -25.01 -46.67 -13.07
N ARG A 24 -24.88 -45.36 -12.85
CA ARG A 24 -25.24 -44.33 -13.84
C ARG A 24 -24.03 -44.07 -14.74
N GLU A 25 -24.21 -44.19 -16.05
CA GLU A 25 -23.22 -43.81 -17.07
C GLU A 25 -22.83 -42.32 -16.96
N PRO A 26 -21.57 -41.95 -17.24
CA PRO A 26 -21.15 -40.56 -17.18
C PRO A 26 -21.68 -39.78 -18.39
N GLU A 27 -22.53 -38.80 -18.14
CA GLU A 27 -22.94 -37.82 -19.14
C GLU A 27 -21.69 -37.12 -19.72
N GLY A 28 -21.56 -37.15 -21.05
CA GLY A 28 -20.44 -36.53 -21.76
C GLY A 28 -20.26 -35.06 -21.39
N LEU A 29 -19.03 -34.68 -21.05
CA LEU A 29 -18.65 -33.34 -20.62
C LEU A 29 -18.95 -32.32 -21.74
N ARG A 30 -19.98 -31.48 -21.53
CA ARG A 30 -20.28 -30.37 -22.43
C ARG A 30 -19.42 -29.16 -22.06
N ILE A 31 -18.64 -28.69 -23.02
CA ILE A 31 -17.75 -27.54 -22.88
C ILE A 31 -18.45 -26.31 -23.46
N TYR A 32 -18.58 -25.26 -22.66
CA TYR A 32 -19.29 -24.02 -22.95
C TYR A 32 -18.38 -22.79 -23.03
N SER A 33 -17.13 -22.86 -22.55
CA SER A 33 -16.18 -21.75 -22.71
C SER A 33 -14.71 -22.19 -22.70
N PRO A 34 -13.81 -21.43 -23.36
CA PRO A 34 -12.38 -21.72 -23.41
C PRO A 34 -11.70 -21.81 -22.04
N GLY A 35 -12.23 -21.12 -21.02
CA GLY A 35 -11.71 -21.16 -19.65
C GLY A 35 -11.76 -22.56 -19.01
N GLN A 36 -12.52 -23.50 -19.57
CA GLN A 36 -12.54 -24.90 -19.12
C GLN A 36 -11.25 -25.67 -19.47
N PHE A 37 -10.37 -25.12 -20.29
CA PHE A 37 -9.09 -25.74 -20.69
C PHE A 37 -7.86 -25.10 -20.06
N GLY A 38 -8.00 -24.12 -19.16
CA GLY A 38 -6.85 -23.43 -18.55
C GLY A 38 -6.10 -22.50 -19.51
N GLU A 39 -6.53 -22.39 -20.76
CA GLU A 39 -6.06 -21.39 -21.73
C GLU A 39 -6.80 -20.07 -21.46
N VAL A 40 -6.19 -19.21 -20.64
CA VAL A 40 -6.64 -17.82 -20.52
C VAL A 40 -6.35 -17.11 -21.83
N ALA A 41 -7.37 -16.98 -22.68
CA ALA A 41 -7.26 -16.17 -23.88
C ALA A 41 -6.89 -14.73 -23.47
N GLU A 42 -5.63 -14.35 -23.69
CA GLU A 42 -5.07 -13.03 -23.38
C GLU A 42 -5.63 -11.91 -24.28
N THR A 43 -6.63 -12.20 -25.12
CA THR A 43 -7.27 -11.17 -25.93
C THR A 43 -7.98 -10.20 -24.98
N PRO A 44 -7.52 -8.94 -24.87
CA PRO A 44 -8.15 -7.98 -23.98
C PRO A 44 -9.62 -7.86 -24.37
N SER A 45 -10.50 -8.04 -23.39
CA SER A 45 -11.93 -7.88 -23.63
C SER A 45 -12.21 -6.48 -24.18
N ARG A 46 -13.30 -6.33 -24.96
CA ARG A 46 -13.79 -5.00 -25.37
C ARG A 46 -13.94 -4.03 -24.19
N ILE A 47 -14.22 -4.56 -22.99
CA ILE A 47 -14.32 -3.78 -21.75
C ILE A 47 -12.94 -3.29 -21.27
N ALA A 48 -11.91 -4.12 -21.34
CA ALA A 48 -10.54 -3.73 -21.00
C ALA A 48 -10.03 -2.61 -21.91
N GLY A 49 -10.18 -2.78 -23.24
CA GLY A 49 -9.81 -1.74 -24.21
C GLY A 49 -10.63 -0.44 -24.02
N SER A 50 -11.92 -0.55 -23.72
CA SER A 50 -12.77 0.62 -23.42
C SER A 50 -12.33 1.36 -22.15
N ARG A 51 -11.91 0.63 -21.10
CA ARG A 51 -11.39 1.24 -19.86
C ARG A 51 -10.08 1.99 -20.12
N GLU A 52 -9.16 1.40 -20.87
CA GLU A 52 -7.90 2.05 -21.24
C GLU A 52 -8.14 3.32 -22.07
N GLU A 53 -9.05 3.27 -23.04
CA GLU A 53 -9.49 4.43 -23.83
C GLU A 53 -10.05 5.53 -22.94
N MET A 54 -11.00 5.22 -22.05
CA MET A 54 -11.62 6.20 -21.14
C MET A 54 -10.65 6.76 -20.10
N ASN A 55 -9.52 6.07 -19.85
CA ASN A 55 -8.46 6.53 -18.96
C ASN A 55 -7.35 7.29 -19.73
N ARG A 56 -7.34 7.22 -21.07
CA ARG A 56 -6.37 7.94 -21.90
C ARG A 56 -6.58 9.44 -21.70
N GLY A 57 -5.53 10.14 -21.27
CA GLY A 57 -5.56 11.58 -21.01
C GLY A 57 -5.89 11.99 -19.57
N ARG A 58 -6.54 11.12 -18.76
CA ARG A 58 -6.79 11.42 -17.33
C ARG A 58 -5.51 11.41 -16.49
N ASN A 59 -4.48 10.68 -16.94
CA ASN A 59 -3.18 10.60 -16.27
C ASN A 59 -2.20 11.72 -16.68
N THR A 60 -2.61 12.64 -17.56
CA THR A 60 -1.79 13.83 -17.85
C THR A 60 -2.10 14.85 -16.79
N ALA A 61 -1.19 15.06 -15.83
CA ALA A 61 -1.36 16.09 -14.82
C ALA A 61 -1.44 17.46 -15.53
N ILE A 62 -2.61 18.10 -15.47
CA ILE A 62 -2.80 19.48 -15.94
C ILE A 62 -2.41 20.38 -14.76
N GLY A 63 -1.11 20.67 -14.64
CA GLY A 63 -0.57 21.50 -13.56
C GLY A 63 0.94 21.34 -13.43
N PRO A 64 1.57 22.19 -12.61
CA PRO A 64 3.00 22.06 -12.33
C PRO A 64 3.29 20.69 -11.72
N SER A 65 4.40 20.11 -12.11
CA SER A 65 4.94 18.91 -11.47
C SER A 65 5.18 19.14 -9.98
N VAL A 66 5.25 18.07 -9.20
CA VAL A 66 5.58 18.18 -7.78
C VAL A 66 6.96 18.80 -7.58
N GLN A 67 7.91 18.52 -8.49
CA GLN A 67 9.23 19.13 -8.49
C GLN A 67 9.17 20.65 -8.64
N GLU A 68 8.39 21.15 -9.59
CA GLU A 68 8.23 22.60 -9.81
C GLU A 68 7.55 23.27 -8.62
N GLN A 69 6.50 22.65 -8.06
CA GLN A 69 5.83 23.15 -6.84
C GLN A 69 6.80 23.21 -5.65
N ALA A 70 7.63 22.18 -5.48
CA ALA A 70 8.62 22.14 -4.41
C ALA A 70 9.70 23.22 -4.57
N ALA A 71 10.23 23.41 -5.78
CA ALA A 71 11.23 24.43 -6.06
C ALA A 71 10.69 25.84 -5.79
N ASP A 72 9.46 26.11 -6.20
CA ASP A 72 8.75 27.36 -5.95
C ASP A 72 8.49 27.59 -4.43
N ALA A 73 8.04 26.56 -3.71
CA ALA A 73 7.84 26.63 -2.26
C ALA A 73 9.15 26.89 -1.49
N VAL A 74 10.25 26.23 -1.88
CA VAL A 74 11.60 26.46 -1.34
C VAL A 74 12.06 27.90 -1.58
N ALA A 75 11.85 28.42 -2.79
CA ALA A 75 12.21 29.79 -3.14
C ALA A 75 11.42 30.80 -2.31
N ARG A 76 10.09 30.62 -2.16
CA ARG A 76 9.25 31.47 -1.30
C ARG A 76 9.64 31.39 0.19
N ALA A 77 10.09 30.21 0.63
CA ALA A 77 10.59 30.02 1.99
C ALA A 77 11.98 30.63 2.22
N GLY A 78 12.69 31.04 1.16
CA GLY A 78 14.04 31.59 1.25
C GLY A 78 15.09 30.57 1.67
N LEU A 79 14.86 29.28 1.40
CA LEU A 79 15.76 28.20 1.80
C LEU A 79 16.85 27.96 0.74
N ALA A 80 18.07 27.71 1.19
CA ALA A 80 19.15 27.21 0.34
C ALA A 80 19.03 25.67 0.22
N CYS A 81 18.12 25.20 -0.62
CA CYS A 81 17.86 23.78 -0.87
C CYS A 81 17.63 23.54 -2.37
N ALA A 82 18.51 22.81 -3.04
CA ALA A 82 18.22 22.28 -4.37
C ALA A 82 17.39 21.01 -4.22
N VAL A 83 16.20 20.98 -4.83
CA VAL A 83 15.26 19.85 -4.71
C VAL A 83 15.82 18.61 -5.43
N ALA A 84 16.25 17.61 -4.67
CA ALA A 84 16.65 16.31 -5.20
C ALA A 84 15.41 15.45 -5.50
N GLU A 85 14.52 15.34 -4.50
CA GLU A 85 13.25 14.62 -4.60
C GLU A 85 12.16 15.39 -3.85
N ALA A 86 10.92 15.30 -4.33
CA ALA A 86 9.78 15.93 -3.67
C ALA A 86 8.52 15.08 -3.80
N ALA A 87 7.67 15.11 -2.78
CA ALA A 87 6.40 14.41 -2.80
C ALA A 87 5.32 15.16 -2.02
N ILE A 88 4.12 15.29 -2.59
CA ILE A 88 2.95 15.83 -1.88
C ILE A 88 2.48 14.78 -0.87
N ILE A 89 2.65 15.05 0.41
CA ILE A 89 2.34 14.14 1.54
C ILE A 89 0.94 14.38 2.11
N GLY A 90 0.31 15.49 1.72
CA GLY A 90 -1.03 15.85 2.15
C GLY A 90 -1.46 17.21 1.61
N ARG A 91 -2.44 17.80 2.27
CA ARG A 91 -2.91 19.16 2.03
C ARG A 91 -3.10 19.89 3.34
N THR A 92 -2.87 21.19 3.31
CA THR A 92 -3.17 22.11 4.40
C THR A 92 -4.68 22.32 4.53
N ARG A 93 -5.14 23.03 5.57
CA ARG A 93 -6.58 23.26 5.79
C ARG A 93 -7.21 24.18 4.73
N ASP A 94 -6.41 25.09 4.20
CA ASP A 94 -6.71 26.00 3.09
C ASP A 94 -6.53 25.34 1.71
N GLY A 95 -6.13 24.06 1.66
CA GLY A 95 -6.13 23.25 0.45
C GLY A 95 -4.81 23.25 -0.33
N GLY A 96 -3.84 24.06 0.10
CA GLY A 96 -2.49 24.08 -0.42
C GLY A 96 -1.75 22.75 -0.20
N PRO A 97 -0.74 22.44 -1.03
CA PRO A 97 0.01 21.21 -0.89
C PRO A 97 0.85 21.19 0.39
N LEU A 98 0.89 20.04 1.06
CA LEU A 98 1.89 19.73 2.07
C LEU A 98 2.96 18.88 1.38
N ILE A 99 4.17 19.42 1.25
CA ILE A 99 5.24 18.87 0.41
C ILE A 99 6.40 18.45 1.30
N GLU A 100 6.85 17.21 1.16
CA GLU A 100 8.13 16.76 1.70
C GLU A 100 9.19 16.89 0.60
N ILE A 101 10.36 17.39 0.99
CA ILE A 101 11.45 17.76 0.10
C ILE A 101 12.75 17.16 0.66
N ASP A 102 13.49 16.50 -0.21
CA ASP A 102 14.87 16.05 0.01
C ASP A 102 15.82 17.03 -0.70
N CYS A 103 16.79 17.57 0.04
CA CYS A 103 17.72 18.58 -0.47
C CYS A 103 19.02 17.92 -0.93
N VAL A 104 19.57 18.34 -2.09
CA VAL A 104 20.87 17.87 -2.58
C VAL A 104 21.98 18.16 -1.57
N GLU A 105 21.89 19.28 -0.86
CA GLU A 105 22.82 19.72 0.18
C GLU A 105 22.78 18.81 1.42
N GLY A 106 21.77 17.94 1.53
CA GLY A 106 21.52 17.04 2.64
C GLY A 106 20.44 17.58 3.59
N GLY A 107 19.80 16.64 4.29
CA GLY A 107 18.62 16.93 5.10
C GLY A 107 17.37 17.11 4.25
N GLY A 108 16.26 17.43 4.91
CA GLY A 108 15.02 17.68 4.21
C GLY A 108 14.02 18.40 5.06
N VAL A 109 13.01 18.94 4.39
CA VAL A 109 11.99 19.77 5.01
C VAL A 109 10.60 19.31 4.58
N ILE A 110 9.63 19.61 5.43
CA ILE A 110 8.23 19.62 5.06
C ILE A 110 7.79 21.07 4.98
N ILE A 111 7.26 21.45 3.82
CA ILE A 111 6.66 22.76 3.61
C ILE A 111 5.14 22.59 3.52
N ALA A 112 4.43 23.25 4.42
CA ALA A 112 2.99 23.45 4.29
C ALA A 112 2.78 24.74 3.49
N ASP A 113 2.28 24.58 2.26
CA ASP A 113 2.01 25.69 1.37
C ASP A 113 0.68 26.38 1.72
N SER A 114 0.67 26.98 2.92
CA SER A 114 -0.42 27.78 3.47
C SER A 114 -0.05 29.27 3.53
N ASP A 115 -1.01 30.11 3.91
CA ASP A 115 -0.73 31.49 4.33
C ASP A 115 -0.96 31.66 5.86
N PRO A 116 0.11 31.85 6.67
CA PRO A 116 1.51 31.96 6.30
C PRO A 116 2.16 30.61 5.96
N LEU A 117 3.20 30.65 5.12
CA LEU A 117 4.00 29.48 4.74
C LEU A 117 4.66 28.86 5.98
N GLN A 118 4.52 27.56 6.19
CA GLN A 118 5.16 26.86 7.32
C GLN A 118 6.24 25.92 6.81
N VAL A 119 7.39 25.94 7.47
CA VAL A 119 8.53 25.06 7.17
C VAL A 119 8.88 24.30 8.44
N THR A 120 9.07 23.00 8.32
CA THR A 120 9.51 22.13 9.43
C THR A 120 10.64 21.25 8.94
N ASP A 121 11.73 21.16 9.72
CA ASP A 121 12.79 20.19 9.44
C ASP A 121 12.24 18.78 9.60
N CYS A 122 12.56 17.92 8.65
CA CYS A 122 12.03 16.56 8.63
C CYS A 122 12.54 15.72 9.82
N LEU A 123 13.74 16.01 10.34
CA LEU A 123 14.32 15.35 11.51
C LEU A 123 13.73 15.83 12.83
N ASP A 124 13.10 17.02 12.84
CA ASP A 124 12.47 17.62 14.00
C ASP A 124 10.98 17.22 14.15
N LEU A 125 10.49 16.32 13.31
CA LEU A 125 9.16 15.74 13.45
C LEU A 125 9.09 14.87 14.73
N ALA A 126 8.64 15.47 15.82
CA ALA A 126 8.34 14.74 17.04
C ALA A 126 7.09 13.88 16.81
N PRO A 127 7.14 12.57 17.06
CA PRO A 127 5.96 11.70 16.94
C PRO A 127 4.85 12.05 17.96
N ASP A 128 5.16 12.86 18.99
CA ASP A 128 4.35 12.94 20.21
C ASP A 128 3.77 14.33 20.52
N THR A 129 4.07 15.39 19.75
CA THR A 129 3.64 16.76 20.09
C THR A 129 2.31 17.20 19.47
N GLY A 130 1.71 16.38 18.59
CA GLY A 130 0.47 16.73 17.89
C GLY A 130 -0.76 16.01 18.45
N GLN A 131 -1.70 16.73 19.07
CA GLN A 131 -3.06 16.21 19.22
C GLN A 131 -3.78 16.34 17.88
N ALA A 132 -3.82 15.28 17.09
CA ALA A 132 -4.69 15.26 15.92
C ALA A 132 -6.16 15.20 16.34
N GLY A 133 -6.88 16.30 16.13
CA GLY A 133 -8.33 16.24 16.02
C GLY A 133 -8.76 15.32 14.87
N ARG A 134 -10.02 14.88 14.85
CA ARG A 134 -10.59 13.92 13.88
C ARG A 134 -10.39 14.23 12.38
N ARG A 135 -9.89 15.43 12.04
CA ARG A 135 -9.63 15.91 10.67
C ARG A 135 -8.18 16.35 10.44
N GLN A 136 -7.29 16.10 11.39
CA GLN A 136 -5.90 16.53 11.33
C GLN A 136 -5.03 15.30 11.05
N ARG A 137 -4.27 15.34 9.94
CA ARG A 137 -3.24 14.34 9.66
C ARG A 137 -1.97 14.79 10.36
N ILE A 138 -1.49 14.00 11.31
CA ILE A 138 -0.14 14.19 11.87
C ILE A 138 0.84 13.63 10.86
N VAL A 139 1.85 14.41 10.49
CA VAL A 139 3.02 13.87 9.83
C VAL A 139 4.03 13.55 10.92
N SER A 140 4.16 12.27 11.24
CA SER A 140 5.00 11.78 12.33
C SER A 140 6.38 11.32 11.86
N ALA A 141 6.61 11.27 10.54
CA ALA A 141 7.87 10.85 9.95
C ALA A 141 8.02 11.32 8.51
N CYS A 142 9.27 11.49 8.09
CA CYS A 142 9.71 11.58 6.70
C CYS A 142 9.49 10.27 5.96
N ARG A 143 9.14 10.34 4.67
CA ARG A 143 8.98 9.16 3.81
C ARG A 143 9.94 9.14 2.62
N LEU A 144 10.50 10.28 2.22
CA LEU A 144 11.47 10.30 1.12
C LEU A 144 12.73 9.55 1.55
N PRO A 145 13.32 8.69 0.69
CA PRO A 145 14.49 7.89 1.05
C PRO A 145 15.66 8.71 1.58
N GLY A 146 15.95 9.87 0.98
CA GLY A 146 17.03 10.78 1.42
C GLY A 146 16.82 11.33 2.83
N ASN A 147 15.57 11.48 3.25
CA ASN A 147 15.20 11.97 4.58
C ASN A 147 15.03 10.84 5.61
N ALA A 148 14.42 9.73 5.21
CA ALA A 148 14.07 8.62 6.10
C ALA A 148 15.31 7.96 6.74
N GLY A 149 16.37 7.75 5.96
CA GLY A 149 17.63 7.20 6.48
C GLY A 149 18.36 8.13 7.45
N LEU A 150 18.21 9.45 7.30
CA LEU A 150 18.74 10.43 8.26
C LEU A 150 17.93 10.42 9.55
N ALA A 151 16.59 10.35 9.46
CA ALA A 151 15.71 10.28 10.62
C ALA A 151 15.93 9.02 11.46
N GLU A 152 16.15 7.87 10.82
CA GLU A 152 16.42 6.61 11.52
C GLU A 152 17.77 6.63 12.25
N ARG A 153 18.83 7.13 11.60
CA ARG A 153 20.14 7.33 12.23
C ARG A 153 20.08 8.31 13.41
N ALA A 154 19.33 9.41 13.26
CA ALA A 154 19.16 10.40 14.32
C ALA A 154 18.44 9.84 15.56
N ARG A 155 17.49 8.91 15.36
CA ARG A 155 16.81 8.20 16.46
C ARG A 155 17.73 7.20 17.14
N SER A 156 18.45 6.38 16.39
CA SER A 156 19.37 5.36 16.93
C SER A 156 20.54 5.95 17.73
N GLY A 157 20.93 7.20 17.51
CA GLY A 157 22.01 7.87 18.27
C GLY A 157 21.55 8.54 19.56
N ARG A 158 20.25 8.48 19.90
CA ARG A 158 19.66 9.11 21.09
C ARG A 158 19.37 8.12 22.23
N ASP A 159 19.62 6.83 22.00
CA ASP A 159 19.54 5.72 22.96
C ASP A 159 20.93 5.40 23.57
#